data_AF-T0YNS8-F1
#
_entry.id   AF-T0YNS8-F1
#
_cell.length_a   1.000
_cell.length_b   1.000
_cell.length_c   1.000
_cell.angle_alpha   90.00
_cell.angle_beta   90.00
_cell.angle_gamma   90.00
#
_symmetry.space_group_name_H-M   'P 1'
#
loop_
_entity.id
_entity.type
_entity.pdbx_description
1 polymer ?
#
loop_
_entity_poly.entity_id
_entity_poly.type
_entity_poly.pdbx_seq_one_letter_code
_entity_poly.pdbx_strand_id
1 'polypeptide(L)'
;MTAKIRTQSQPVGIAGISLGQLERQVDADEAPPLAPNAQLRSIGQSTARINGHSKVTGRATYTVDVKLPGMLHARILRSPYPHARILSLDTDSAEREPGVRAVHVIDHPIGRAIEIAAPGKPNRQADTCA
;
A
#
# COMPACT_ATOMS: atom_id res chain seq x y z
N MET A 1 3.40 -37.77 7.78
CA MET A 1 3.46 -37.08 9.08
C MET A 1 2.02 -36.81 9.49
N THR A 2 1.51 -37.50 10.51
CA THR A 2 0.11 -37.39 10.92
C THR A 2 -0.07 -36.09 11.71
N ALA A 3 -0.87 -35.15 11.18
CA ALA A 3 -1.24 -33.94 11.89
C ALA A 3 -1.93 -34.32 13.20
N LYS A 4 -1.33 -33.96 14.33
CA LYS A 4 -1.94 -34.16 15.64
C LYS A 4 -2.99 -33.07 15.80
N ILE A 5 -4.25 -33.44 15.84
CA ILE A 5 -5.35 -32.48 15.98
C ILE A 5 -5.68 -32.34 17.47
N ARG A 6 -5.81 -31.11 17.96
CA ARG A 6 -6.32 -30.78 19.31
C ARG A 6 -7.68 -30.10 19.21
N THR A 7 -8.58 -30.43 20.12
CA THR A 7 -9.83 -29.67 20.30
C THR A 7 -9.55 -28.49 21.21
N GLN A 8 -9.91 -27.29 20.78
CA GLN A 8 -9.74 -26.07 21.56
C GLN A 8 -11.04 -25.26 21.57
N SER A 9 -11.46 -24.84 22.76
CA SER A 9 -12.55 -23.88 22.94
C SER A 9 -12.05 -22.46 22.66
N GLN A 10 -12.67 -21.78 21.70
CA GLN A 10 -12.34 -20.42 21.30
C GLN A 10 -13.52 -19.48 21.60
N PRO A 11 -13.27 -18.27 22.14
CA PRO A 11 -14.32 -17.28 22.29
C PRO A 11 -14.77 -16.78 20.90
N VAL A 12 -16.07 -16.80 20.63
CA VAL A 12 -16.66 -16.31 19.38
C VAL A 12 -17.71 -15.24 19.69
N GLY A 13 -17.62 -14.11 18.98
CA GLY A 13 -18.59 -13.02 19.08
C GLY A 13 -18.01 -11.71 19.60
N ILE A 14 -18.89 -10.75 19.93
CA ILE A 14 -18.50 -9.38 20.29
C ILE A 14 -18.66 -9.20 21.80
N ALA A 15 -17.57 -8.78 22.46
CA ALA A 15 -17.58 -8.47 23.87
C ALA A 15 -18.64 -7.42 24.22
N GLY A 16 -19.57 -7.78 25.10
CA GLY A 16 -20.68 -6.91 25.54
C GLY A 16 -21.99 -7.03 24.75
N ILE A 17 -22.04 -7.85 23.69
CA ILE A 17 -23.27 -8.07 22.89
C ILE A 17 -23.64 -9.56 22.90
N SER A 18 -22.71 -10.42 22.51
CA SER A 18 -22.90 -11.86 22.44
C SER A 18 -21.53 -12.55 22.38
N LEU A 19 -21.05 -13.01 23.53
CA LEU A 19 -19.83 -13.82 23.65
C LEU A 19 -20.23 -15.28 23.90
N GLY A 20 -19.94 -16.14 22.93
CA GLY A 20 -20.09 -17.59 23.05
C GLY A 20 -18.73 -18.29 23.05
N GLN A 21 -18.76 -19.61 23.24
CA GLN A 21 -17.60 -20.47 23.06
C GLN A 21 -17.91 -21.49 21.96
N LEU A 22 -16.97 -21.68 21.03
CA LEU A 22 -17.07 -22.69 20.00
C LEU A 22 -15.85 -23.62 20.09
N GLU A 23 -16.11 -24.92 20.06
CA GLU A 23 -15.05 -25.91 19.95
C GLU A 23 -14.59 -26.02 18.51
N ARG A 24 -13.29 -25.77 18.28
CA ARG A 24 -12.64 -25.92 16.98
C ARG A 24 -11.59 -27.03 17.09
N GLN A 25 -11.54 -27.89 16.08
CA GLN A 25 -10.42 -28.80 15.87
C GLN A 25 -9.30 -28.06 15.13
N VAL A 26 -8.13 -28.02 15.76
CA VAL A 26 -6.98 -27.22 15.33
C VAL A 26 -5.75 -28.11 15.33
N ASP A 27 -4.82 -27.89 14.41
CA ASP A 27 -3.55 -28.60 14.44
C ASP A 27 -2.78 -28.27 15.75
N ALA A 28 -2.09 -29.26 16.30
CA ALA A 28 -1.47 -29.15 17.62
C ALA A 28 -0.28 -28.19 17.65
N ASP A 29 0.31 -27.90 16.50
CA ASP A 29 1.38 -26.92 16.30
C ASP A 29 0.87 -25.48 16.08
N GLU A 30 -0.44 -25.28 15.89
CA GLU A 30 -1.02 -23.94 15.79
C GLU A 30 -0.92 -23.20 17.14
N ALA A 31 -0.56 -21.92 17.10
CA ALA A 31 -0.50 -21.09 18.29
C ALA A 31 -1.89 -20.99 18.96
N PRO A 32 -1.95 -20.92 20.31
CA PRO A 32 -3.22 -20.72 21.00
C PRO A 32 -3.83 -19.35 20.61
N PRO A 33 -5.16 -19.23 20.63
CA PRO A 33 -5.85 -17.97 20.38
C PRO A 33 -5.45 -16.96 21.46
N LEU A 34 -5.48 -15.69 21.07
CA LEU A 34 -5.30 -14.60 22.01
C LEU A 34 -6.43 -14.60 23.04
N ALA A 35 -6.11 -14.22 24.27
CA ALA A 35 -7.12 -13.99 25.31
C ALA A 35 -8.11 -12.89 24.87
N PRO A 36 -9.32 -12.82 25.46
CA PRO A 36 -10.24 -11.72 25.20
C PRO A 36 -9.55 -10.36 25.37
N ASN A 37 -9.86 -9.40 24.49
CA ASN A 37 -9.21 -8.08 24.45
C ASN A 37 -9.07 -7.41 25.83
N ALA A 38 -10.08 -7.55 26.71
CA ALA A 38 -10.06 -7.01 28.08
C ALA A 38 -8.91 -7.53 28.97
N GLN A 39 -8.36 -8.71 28.67
CA GLN A 39 -7.25 -9.33 29.39
C GLN A 39 -5.89 -9.06 28.74
N LEU A 40 -5.87 -8.46 27.55
CA LEU A 40 -4.65 -8.14 26.82
C LEU A 40 -4.13 -6.77 27.24
N ARG A 41 -2.80 -6.67 27.44
CA ARG A 41 -2.14 -5.44 27.90
C ARG A 41 -2.19 -4.31 26.86
N SER A 42 -2.08 -4.63 25.57
CA SER A 42 -1.94 -3.64 24.49
C SER A 42 -2.98 -3.79 23.38
N ILE A 43 -3.40 -5.01 23.09
CA ILE A 43 -4.34 -5.31 22.01
C ILE A 43 -5.78 -5.06 22.48
N GLY A 44 -6.54 -4.30 21.71
CA GLY A 44 -7.93 -3.94 22.05
C GLY A 44 -8.08 -2.88 23.15
N GLN A 45 -6.97 -2.31 23.63
CA GLN A 45 -6.96 -1.24 24.62
C GLN A 45 -7.00 0.14 23.95
N SER A 46 -7.73 1.08 24.54
CA SER A 46 -7.73 2.49 24.09
C SER A 46 -6.38 3.12 24.43
N THR A 47 -5.45 3.09 23.48
CA THR A 47 -4.11 3.65 23.64
C THR A 47 -3.95 4.89 22.79
N ALA A 48 -3.32 5.92 23.34
CA ALA A 48 -2.99 7.12 22.59
C ALA A 48 -2.05 6.76 21.42
N ARG A 49 -2.42 7.19 20.22
CA ARG A 49 -1.57 7.00 19.04
C ARG A 49 -0.30 7.84 19.22
N ILE A 50 0.87 7.20 19.08
CA ILE A 50 2.20 7.83 19.24
C ILE A 50 2.30 9.14 18.44
N ASN A 51 1.89 9.10 17.16
CA ASN A 51 1.92 10.26 16.27
C ASN A 51 0.59 11.04 16.22
N GLY A 52 -0.36 10.75 17.12
CA GLY A 52 -1.68 11.37 17.09
C GLY A 52 -1.62 12.85 17.41
N HIS A 53 -0.98 13.20 18.53
CA HIS A 53 -0.90 14.58 19.02
C HIS A 53 -0.19 15.51 18.03
N SER A 54 0.96 15.11 17.48
CA SER A 54 1.71 15.93 16.51
C SER A 54 0.92 16.19 15.23
N LYS A 55 0.10 15.23 14.77
CA LYS A 55 -0.74 15.39 13.58
C LYS A 55 -1.91 16.34 13.81
N VAL A 56 -2.63 16.23 14.92
CA VAL A 56 -3.81 17.07 15.20
C VAL A 56 -3.44 18.50 15.60
N THR A 57 -2.20 18.73 16.07
CA THR A 57 -1.69 20.06 16.43
C THR A 57 -0.96 20.76 15.28
N GLY A 58 -0.81 20.12 14.12
CA GLY A 58 -0.03 20.67 13.00
C GLY A 58 1.48 20.72 13.24
N ARG A 59 1.99 20.03 14.28
CA ARG A 59 3.43 19.97 14.61
C ARG A 59 4.19 18.89 13.86
N ALA A 60 3.48 17.95 13.23
CA ALA A 60 4.11 16.91 12.41
C ALA A 60 4.68 17.52 11.13
N THR A 61 5.97 17.32 10.89
CA THR A 61 6.63 17.70 9.64
C THR A 61 6.42 16.63 8.59
N TYR A 62 5.87 17.01 7.45
CA TYR A 62 5.72 16.16 6.28
C TYR A 62 6.73 16.53 5.20
N THR A 63 6.89 15.65 4.21
CA THR A 63 7.81 15.86 3.09
C THR A 63 7.53 17.18 2.34
N VAL A 64 6.28 17.62 2.32
CA VAL A 64 5.87 18.89 1.68
C VAL A 64 6.29 20.14 2.45
N ASP A 65 6.60 20.01 3.75
CA ASP A 65 7.01 21.13 4.61
C ASP A 65 8.52 21.37 4.53
N VAL A 66 9.28 20.39 4.02
CA VAL A 66 10.73 20.46 3.91
C VAL A 66 11.12 21.40 2.77
N LYS A 67 11.95 22.40 3.08
CA LYS A 67 12.54 23.32 2.10
C LYS A 67 14.05 23.27 2.19
N LEU A 68 14.71 22.92 1.09
CA LEU A 68 16.17 22.86 0.98
C LEU A 68 16.70 24.02 0.12
N PRO A 69 17.89 24.57 0.42
CA PRO A 69 18.54 25.53 -0.47
C PRO A 69 18.73 24.95 -1.88
N GLY A 70 18.27 25.66 -2.91
CA GLY A 70 18.37 25.20 -4.30
C GLY A 70 17.35 24.13 -4.71
N MET A 71 16.30 23.87 -3.92
CA MET A 71 15.27 22.88 -4.24
C MET A 71 14.55 23.18 -5.57
N LEU A 72 14.60 22.22 -6.49
CA LEU A 72 13.83 22.25 -7.74
C LEU A 72 12.43 21.67 -7.51
N HIS A 73 11.44 22.23 -8.20
CA HIS A 73 10.08 21.72 -8.22
C HIS A 73 9.83 21.00 -9.54
N ALA A 74 9.28 19.78 -9.48
CA ALA A 74 8.94 18.99 -10.65
C ALA A 74 7.43 19.00 -10.90
N ARG A 75 7.04 18.96 -12.18
CA ARG A 75 5.66 18.75 -12.61
C ARG A 75 5.61 17.63 -13.62
N ILE A 76 4.68 16.70 -13.43
CA ILE A 76 4.50 15.55 -14.32
C ILE A 76 3.37 15.88 -15.30
N LEU A 77 3.70 15.92 -16.59
CA LEU A 77 2.70 15.92 -17.67
C LEU A 77 2.21 14.48 -17.87
N ARG A 78 0.90 14.26 -17.74
CA ARG A 78 0.27 12.95 -17.91
C ARG A 78 -0.59 12.95 -19.15
N SER A 79 -0.81 11.75 -19.72
CA SER A 79 -1.72 11.59 -20.86
C SER A 79 -3.13 12.06 -20.49
N PRO A 80 -3.79 12.88 -21.33
CA PRO A 80 -5.19 13.21 -21.17
C PRO A 80 -6.11 12.05 -21.59
N TYR A 81 -5.59 11.09 -22.35
CA TYR A 81 -6.32 9.92 -22.82
C TYR A 81 -6.06 8.71 -21.93
N PRO A 82 -7.10 7.93 -21.56
CA PRO A 82 -6.93 6.69 -20.81
C PRO A 82 -6.06 5.66 -21.54
N HIS A 83 -6.11 5.68 -22.86
CA HIS A 83 -5.34 4.79 -23.72
C HIS A 83 -4.95 5.52 -25.02
N ALA A 84 -3.66 5.53 -25.34
CA ALA A 84 -3.12 6.12 -26.55
C ALA A 84 -1.68 5.63 -26.78
N ARG A 85 -1.27 5.56 -28.05
CA ARG A 85 0.13 5.38 -28.45
C ARG A 85 0.79 6.74 -28.64
N ILE A 86 1.91 6.97 -27.96
CA ILE A 86 2.71 8.19 -28.12
C ILE A 86 3.47 8.09 -29.44
N LEU A 87 3.13 8.95 -30.41
CA LEU A 87 3.81 8.99 -31.73
C LEU A 87 5.01 9.94 -31.71
N SER A 88 4.85 11.09 -31.06
CA SER A 88 5.87 12.11 -30.92
C SER A 88 5.64 12.94 -29.66
N LEU A 89 6.71 13.57 -29.17
CA LEU A 89 6.70 14.52 -28.06
C LEU A 89 7.60 15.70 -28.46
N ASP A 90 7.14 16.91 -28.17
CA ASP A 90 7.90 18.14 -28.36
C ASP A 90 8.09 18.81 -26.99
N THR A 91 9.35 19.02 -26.59
CA THR A 91 9.73 19.63 -25.31
C THR A 91 10.28 21.05 -25.47
N ASP A 92 10.45 21.54 -26.70
CA ASP A 92 11.13 22.82 -27.00
C ASP A 92 10.51 24.00 -26.26
N SER A 93 9.18 24.07 -26.28
CA SER A 93 8.45 25.16 -25.61
C SER A 93 8.70 25.15 -24.11
N ALA A 94 8.62 23.97 -23.48
CA ALA A 94 8.83 23.81 -22.05
C ALA A 94 10.29 24.12 -21.63
N GLU A 95 11.28 23.75 -22.45
CA GLU A 95 12.69 24.02 -22.17
C GLU A 95 13.06 25.51 -22.26
N ARG A 96 12.34 26.28 -23.08
CA ARG A 96 12.57 27.73 -23.25
C ARG A 96 11.89 28.59 -22.17
N GLU A 97 10.98 28.02 -21.39
CA GLU A 97 10.26 28.76 -20.35
C GLU A 97 11.20 29.24 -19.23
N PRO A 98 11.14 30.54 -18.85
CA PRO A 98 11.92 31.06 -17.74
C PRO A 98 11.65 30.30 -16.42
N GLY A 99 12.71 29.76 -15.82
CA GLY A 99 12.63 29.02 -14.56
C GLY A 99 12.58 27.50 -14.71
N VAL A 100 12.47 26.98 -15.93
CA VAL A 100 12.66 25.54 -16.18
C VAL A 100 14.14 25.21 -16.16
N ARG A 101 14.54 24.28 -15.29
CA ARG A 101 15.93 23.82 -15.18
C ARG A 101 16.24 22.64 -16.11
N ALA A 102 15.26 21.75 -16.31
CA ALA A 102 15.38 20.57 -17.15
C ALA A 102 13.99 20.04 -17.51
N VAL A 103 13.88 19.42 -18.69
CA VAL A 103 12.75 18.59 -19.09
C VAL A 103 13.26 17.17 -19.29
N HIS A 104 12.59 16.19 -18.69
CA HIS A 104 12.98 14.78 -18.77
C HIS A 104 11.84 13.96 -19.35
N VAL A 105 12.10 13.33 -20.49
CA VAL A 105 11.20 12.36 -21.11
C VAL A 105 11.58 10.97 -20.61
N ILE A 106 10.61 10.25 -20.04
CA ILE A 106 10.78 8.87 -19.62
C ILE A 106 10.45 7.99 -20.83
N ASP A 107 11.47 7.58 -21.57
CA ASP A 107 11.35 6.70 -22.73
C ASP A 107 11.35 5.21 -22.34
N HIS A 108 12.10 4.86 -21.29
CA HIS A 108 12.25 3.51 -20.78
C HIS A 108 11.87 3.46 -19.30
N PRO A 109 10.64 3.00 -18.95
CA PRO A 109 10.28 2.82 -17.56
C PRO A 109 11.14 1.70 -16.95
N ILE A 110 11.97 2.07 -15.97
CA ILE A 110 12.77 1.12 -15.21
C ILE A 110 11.82 0.36 -14.28
N GLY A 111 11.70 -0.96 -14.46
CA GLY A 111 10.82 -1.80 -13.66
C GLY A 111 9.44 -2.03 -14.29
N ARG A 112 9.38 -2.48 -15.55
CA ARG A 112 8.17 -3.16 -16.04
C ARG A 112 7.78 -4.21 -15.00
N ALA A 113 6.53 -4.17 -14.55
CA ALA A 113 5.91 -5.35 -13.97
C ALA A 113 5.95 -6.42 -15.05
N ILE A 114 6.93 -7.33 -14.97
CA ILE A 114 6.89 -8.55 -15.76
C ILE A 114 5.72 -9.32 -15.17
N GLU A 115 4.56 -9.22 -15.79
CA GLU A 115 3.55 -10.26 -15.60
C GLU A 115 4.19 -11.54 -16.14
N ILE A 116 4.74 -12.35 -15.24
CA ILE A 116 5.08 -13.73 -15.57
C ILE A 116 3.74 -14.39 -15.87
N ALA A 117 3.37 -14.41 -17.15
CA ALA A 117 2.18 -15.10 -17.60
C ALA A 117 2.28 -16.55 -17.15
N ALA A 118 1.31 -17.00 -16.34
CA ALA A 118 1.16 -18.42 -16.05
C ALA A 118 1.08 -19.18 -17.39
N PRO A 119 1.72 -20.35 -17.53
CA PRO A 119 1.77 -21.09 -18.79
C PRO A 119 0.35 -21.32 -19.32
N GLY A 120 0.08 -20.82 -20.53
CA GLY A 120 -1.19 -21.00 -21.23
C GLY A 120 -2.17 -19.82 -21.23
N LYS A 121 -1.85 -18.67 -20.62
CA LYS A 121 -2.68 -17.45 -20.78
C LYS A 121 -2.04 -16.48 -21.78
N PRO A 122 -2.76 -16.03 -22.83
CA PRO A 122 -2.25 -15.02 -23.74
C PRO A 122 -2.01 -13.72 -22.98
N ASN A 123 -0.85 -13.11 -23.23
CA ASN A 123 -0.45 -11.84 -22.63
C ASN A 123 -1.31 -10.69 -23.20
N ARG A 124 -2.49 -10.46 -22.59
CA ARG A 124 -3.47 -9.47 -23.05
C ARG A 124 -2.92 -8.04 -23.12
N GLN A 125 -1.81 -7.73 -22.44
CA GLN A 125 -1.21 -6.40 -22.44
C GLN A 125 -0.43 -6.08 -23.70
N ALA A 126 0.05 -7.08 -24.46
CA ALA A 126 0.69 -6.83 -25.75
C ALA A 126 -0.32 -6.24 -26.76
N ASP A 127 -1.58 -6.68 -26.69
CA ASP A 127 -2.63 -6.27 -27.61
C ASP A 127 -3.37 -5.01 -27.15
N THR A 128 -3.18 -4.60 -25.89
CA THR A 128 -3.91 -3.46 -25.34
C THR A 128 -3.25 -2.14 -25.73
N CYS A 129 -2.01 -2.08 -26.21
CA CYS A 129 -1.34 -0.84 -26.62
C CYS A 129 -0.87 -0.88 -28.09
N ALA A 130 -1.82 -0.77 -29.02
CA ALA A 130 -1.57 -0.34 -30.40
C ALA A 130 -2.28 0.98 -30.68
#